data_AF-C3ZHF4-F1
#
_entry.id   AF-C3ZHF4-F1
#
_cell.length_a   1.000
_cell.length_b   1.000
_cell.length_c   1.000
_cell.angle_alpha   90.00
_cell.angle_beta   90.00
_cell.angle_gamma   90.00
#
_symmetry.space_group_name_H-M   'P 1'
#
loop_
_entity.id
_entity.type
_entity.pdbx_description
1 polymer ?
#
loop_
_entity_poly.entity_id
_entity_poly.type
_entity_poly.pdbx_seq_one_letter_code
_entity_poly.pdbx_strand_id
1 'polypeptide(L)'
;MTLKLQDSEHATVNIGIVGEAGAGKSTFINSFRGIKPGEEGAAEVSAFRHTTNDVTRYPVPDNQNIVLMDFPGVIFRNTGTRLDMEEEFNTKSYLDLYGVEMEECDVFLVFVTCRVSNNIIWIAKEVGKMNKKVLFVRSKIDVDLANESRDNPRRFPEGTSS
;
A
#
# COMPACT_ATOMS: atom_id res chain seq x y z
N MET A 1 -11.76 29.85 -26.71
CA MET A 1 -10.79 29.75 -25.61
C MET A 1 -10.09 28.41 -25.76
N THR A 2 -8.90 28.42 -26.36
CA THR A 2 -8.15 27.19 -26.70
C THR A 2 -7.32 26.81 -25.48
N LEU A 3 -7.70 25.73 -24.77
CA LEU A 3 -6.92 25.19 -23.66
C LEU A 3 -5.61 24.62 -24.23
N LYS A 4 -4.50 25.28 -23.91
CA LYS A 4 -3.15 24.84 -24.27
C LYS A 4 -2.82 23.58 -23.45
N LEU A 5 -2.73 22.44 -24.14
CA LEU A 5 -2.21 21.17 -23.61
C LEU A 5 -0.67 21.16 -23.49
N GLN A 6 -0.03 22.31 -23.24
CA GLN A 6 1.44 22.43 -23.36
C GLN A 6 2.22 22.27 -22.05
N ASP A 7 1.56 22.04 -20.91
CA ASP A 7 2.24 21.91 -19.60
C ASP A 7 2.30 20.46 -19.08
N SER A 8 1.94 19.46 -19.88
CA SER A 8 1.85 18.06 -19.41
C SER A 8 3.17 17.27 -19.44
N GLU A 9 4.22 17.75 -20.13
CA GLU A 9 5.50 17.02 -20.23
C GLU A 9 6.37 17.13 -18.96
N HIS A 10 6.05 18.05 -18.04
CA HIS A 10 6.81 18.28 -16.81
C HIS A 10 6.00 18.07 -15.52
N ALA A 11 4.75 17.60 -15.62
CA ALA A 11 3.92 17.35 -14.45
C ALA A 11 4.27 15.97 -13.86
N THR A 12 4.85 15.97 -12.65
CA THR A 12 5.08 14.75 -11.88
C THR A 12 3.78 14.28 -11.22
N VAL A 13 3.49 12.99 -11.32
CA VAL A 13 2.41 12.30 -10.63
C VAL A 13 2.98 11.49 -9.48
N ASN A 14 2.58 11.85 -8.26
CA ASN A 14 2.95 11.14 -7.04
C ASN A 14 1.84 10.17 -6.66
N ILE A 15 2.14 8.88 -6.68
CA ILE A 15 1.22 7.80 -6.33
C ILE A 15 1.55 7.32 -4.92
N GLY A 16 0.70 7.63 -3.96
CA GLY A 16 0.83 7.14 -2.59
C GLY A 16 0.45 5.67 -2.49
N ILE A 17 1.35 4.85 -1.94
CA ILE A 17 1.14 3.41 -1.73
C ILE A 17 1.00 3.19 -0.22
N VAL A 18 -0.22 2.86 0.21
CA VAL A 18 -0.57 2.64 1.62
C VAL A 18 -1.16 1.25 1.78
N GLY A 19 -0.96 0.64 2.94
CA GLY A 19 -1.47 -0.71 3.20
C GLY A 19 -0.73 -1.35 4.35
N GLU A 20 -1.31 -2.41 4.88
CA GLU A 20 -0.74 -3.14 6.01
C GLU A 20 0.64 -3.73 5.66
N ALA A 21 1.43 -4.02 6.68
CA ALA A 21 2.65 -4.80 6.49
C ALA A 21 2.29 -6.16 5.88
N GLY A 22 3.05 -6.57 4.85
CA GLY A 22 2.75 -7.82 4.14
C GLY A 22 1.56 -7.75 3.18
N ALA A 23 0.94 -6.59 2.94
CA ALA A 23 -0.13 -6.44 1.94
C ALA A 23 0.37 -6.45 0.47
N GLY A 24 1.66 -6.66 0.23
CA GLY A 24 2.22 -6.77 -1.13
C GLY A 24 2.64 -5.45 -1.79
N LYS A 25 2.72 -4.34 -1.04
CA LYS A 25 3.15 -3.02 -1.53
C LYS A 25 4.50 -3.07 -2.25
N SER A 26 5.53 -3.58 -1.59
CA SER A 26 6.90 -3.66 -2.15
C SER A 26 6.96 -4.52 -3.41
N THR A 27 6.22 -5.63 -3.46
CA THR A 27 6.09 -6.47 -4.65
C THR A 27 5.45 -5.69 -5.81
N PHE A 28 4.39 -4.93 -5.55
CA PHE A 28 3.76 -4.07 -6.55
C PHE A 28 4.73 -2.99 -7.04
N ILE A 29 5.41 -2.27 -6.15
CA ILE A 29 6.37 -1.21 -6.49
C ILE A 29 7.46 -1.74 -7.43
N ASN A 30 8.05 -2.90 -7.07
CA ASN A 30 9.09 -3.53 -7.89
C ASN A 30 8.55 -3.95 -9.26
N SER A 31 7.39 -4.59 -9.29
CA SER A 31 6.76 -5.04 -10.54
C SER A 31 6.36 -3.87 -11.45
N PHE A 32 5.82 -2.80 -10.88
CA PHE A 32 5.46 -1.58 -11.60
C PHE A 32 6.68 -0.90 -12.21
N ARG A 33 7.82 -0.95 -11.51
CA ARG A 33 9.10 -0.39 -11.98
C ARG A 33 9.89 -1.33 -12.88
N GLY A 34 9.42 -2.56 -13.11
CA GLY A 34 10.14 -3.58 -13.89
C GLY A 34 11.42 -4.09 -13.22
N ILE A 35 11.58 -3.90 -11.92
CA ILE A 35 12.78 -4.27 -11.15
C ILE A 35 12.54 -5.59 -10.43
N LYS A 36 13.51 -6.51 -10.48
CA LYS A 36 13.38 -7.80 -9.79
C LYS A 36 13.72 -7.68 -8.31
N PRO A 37 13.12 -8.52 -7.44
CA PRO A 37 13.50 -8.56 -6.03
C PRO A 37 15.01 -8.84 -5.87
N GLY A 38 15.69 -8.01 -5.07
CA GLY A 38 17.12 -8.14 -4.79
C GLY A 38 18.05 -7.41 -5.77
N GLU A 39 17.53 -6.81 -6.84
CA GLU A 39 18.29 -5.89 -7.69
C GLU A 39 18.52 -4.55 -6.97
N GLU A 40 19.56 -3.83 -7.39
CA GLU A 40 19.88 -2.51 -6.84
C GLU A 40 18.69 -1.54 -7.04
N GLY A 41 18.31 -0.86 -5.96
CA GLY A 41 17.16 0.06 -5.98
C GLY A 41 15.77 -0.61 -5.93
N ALA A 42 15.69 -1.94 -5.74
CA ALA A 42 14.44 -2.62 -5.45
C ALA A 42 13.89 -2.20 -4.07
N ALA A 43 12.58 -2.00 -3.98
CA ALA A 43 11.88 -1.87 -2.71
C ALA A 43 12.09 -3.15 -1.88
N GLU A 44 12.52 -3.01 -0.63
CA GLU A 44 12.84 -4.15 0.23
C GLU A 44 11.57 -4.97 0.49
N VAL A 45 11.58 -6.22 0.02
CA VAL A 45 10.51 -7.19 0.28
C VAL A 45 10.95 -8.00 1.51
N SER A 46 10.68 -7.49 2.71
CA SER A 46 10.92 -8.27 3.93
C SER A 46 9.61 -8.56 4.66
N ALA A 47 9.41 -9.82 5.06
CA ALA A 47 8.28 -10.23 5.88
C ALA A 47 8.52 -9.96 7.39
N PHE A 48 9.76 -9.65 7.77
CA PHE A 48 10.22 -9.58 9.16
C PHE A 48 10.77 -8.21 9.57
N ARG A 49 11.16 -7.35 8.62
CA ARG A 49 11.80 -6.07 8.89
C ARG A 49 10.79 -4.95 8.65
N HIS A 50 9.99 -4.71 9.70
CA HIS A 50 9.02 -3.62 9.78
C HIS A 50 9.71 -2.28 10.08
N THR A 51 10.73 -1.89 9.31
CA THR A 51 11.64 -0.80 9.70
C THR A 51 11.72 0.37 8.74
N THR A 52 10.79 0.51 7.79
CA THR A 52 10.64 1.78 7.10
C THR A 52 9.77 2.67 7.97
N ASN A 53 10.41 3.48 8.82
CA ASN A 53 9.74 4.52 9.60
C ASN A 53 9.52 5.80 8.77
N ASP A 54 10.09 5.86 7.56
CA ASP A 54 10.08 7.02 6.69
C ASP A 54 9.37 6.70 5.36
N VAL A 55 8.77 7.71 4.75
CA VAL A 55 8.18 7.60 3.41
C VAL A 55 9.29 7.42 2.37
N THR A 56 9.20 6.38 1.54
CA THR A 56 10.23 6.09 0.52
C THR A 56 9.73 6.41 -0.87
N ARG A 57 10.50 7.19 -1.64
CA ARG A 57 10.17 7.55 -3.02
C ARG A 57 10.86 6.60 -4.00
N TYR A 58 10.09 6.07 -4.92
CA TYR A 58 10.56 5.19 -5.99
C TYR A 58 10.18 5.75 -7.36
N PRO A 59 11.07 6.53 -8.00
CA PRO A 59 10.89 6.96 -9.38
C PRO A 59 10.80 5.76 -10.33
N VAL A 60 9.96 5.88 -11.35
CA VAL A 60 9.81 4.86 -12.41
C VAL A 60 10.93 5.04 -13.44
N PRO A 61 11.75 4.01 -13.73
CA PRO A 61 12.93 4.15 -14.59
C PRO A 61 12.64 4.73 -15.98
N ASP A 62 11.57 4.24 -16.62
CA ASP A 62 11.21 4.62 -18.00
C ASP A 62 10.24 5.82 -18.06
N ASN A 63 9.85 6.38 -16.91
CA ASN A 63 8.98 7.56 -16.84
C ASN A 63 9.22 8.33 -15.54
N GLN A 64 10.12 9.31 -15.59
CA GLN A 64 10.50 10.12 -14.42
C GLN A 64 9.37 11.05 -13.92
N ASN A 65 8.29 11.20 -14.69
CA ASN A 65 7.11 11.93 -14.26
C ASN A 65 6.21 11.08 -13.33
N ILE A 66 6.59 9.84 -13.01
CA ILE A 66 5.84 9.00 -12.06
C ILE A 66 6.74 8.63 -10.89
N VAL A 67 6.26 8.94 -9.68
CA VAL A 67 6.93 8.56 -8.43
C VAL A 67 5.95 7.74 -7.59
N LEU A 68 6.37 6.53 -7.21
CA LEU A 68 5.64 5.72 -6.23
C LEU A 68 6.15 6.08 -4.83
N MET A 69 5.28 6.57 -3.96
CA MET A 69 5.61 6.94 -2.59
C MET A 69 5.12 5.84 -1.65
N ASP A 70 6.02 4.98 -1.17
CA ASP A 70 5.70 3.91 -0.23
C ASP A 70 5.61 4.48 1.18
N PHE A 71 4.41 4.40 1.75
CA PHE A 71 4.19 4.83 3.12
C PHE A 71 4.37 3.64 4.07
N PRO A 72 4.96 3.88 5.26
CA PRO A 72 5.07 2.88 6.30
C PRO A 72 3.76 2.15 6.55
N GLY A 73 3.87 0.83 6.68
CA GLY A 73 2.71 -0.02 6.89
C GLY A 73 2.00 0.36 8.17
N VAL A 74 0.66 0.34 8.13
CA VAL A 74 -0.17 0.58 9.31
C VAL A 74 0.09 -0.55 10.30
N ILE A 75 0.85 -0.27 11.36
CA ILE A 75 1.27 -1.31 12.32
C ILE A 75 0.06 -1.76 13.13
N PHE A 76 -0.24 -3.06 13.07
CA PHE A 76 -1.09 -3.73 14.05
C PHE A 76 -0.21 -4.23 15.18
N ARG A 77 -0.16 -3.51 16.30
CA ARG A 77 0.18 -4.18 17.57
C ARG A 77 -1.07 -4.91 18.05
N ASN A 78 -1.24 -6.14 17.57
CA ASN A 78 -2.02 -7.13 18.29
C ASN A 78 -1.41 -8.52 18.09
N THR A 79 -0.23 -8.71 18.68
CA THR A 79 0.33 -10.04 18.91
C THR A 79 0.65 -10.11 20.39
N GLY A 80 -0.17 -10.87 21.12
CA GLY A 80 -0.13 -11.04 22.58
C GLY A 80 1.11 -11.74 23.12
N THR A 81 2.30 -11.23 22.82
CA THR A 81 3.56 -11.63 23.44
C THR A 81 4.49 -10.43 23.53
N ARG A 82 4.10 -9.47 24.37
CA ARG A 82 4.96 -8.67 25.26
C ARG A 82 4.00 -7.80 26.04
N LEU A 83 3.95 -8.03 27.35
CA LEU A 83 3.16 -7.23 28.26
C LEU A 83 3.57 -5.75 28.11
N ASP A 84 2.61 -4.88 28.44
CA ASP A 84 2.77 -3.49 28.88
C ASP A 84 2.96 -2.32 27.87
N MET A 85 2.89 -2.51 26.54
CA MET A 85 2.66 -1.37 25.63
C MET A 85 1.71 -1.67 24.47
N GLU A 86 0.41 -1.58 24.76
CA GLU A 86 -0.62 -1.28 23.75
C GLU A 86 -0.37 0.15 23.23
N GLU A 87 0.51 0.30 22.25
CA GLU A 87 0.40 1.46 21.36
C GLU A 87 -0.81 1.17 20.48
N GLU A 88 -2.00 1.51 20.98
CA GLU A 88 -3.15 1.78 20.12
C GLU A 88 -2.62 2.63 18.98
N PHE A 89 -2.75 2.14 17.74
CA PHE A 89 -2.39 2.91 16.56
C PHE A 89 -3.14 4.23 16.63
N ASN A 90 -2.45 5.28 17.06
CA ASN A 90 -3.03 6.60 17.15
C ASN A 90 -3.10 7.11 15.72
N THR A 91 -4.25 6.96 15.11
CA THR A 91 -4.49 7.39 13.75
C THR A 91 -4.07 8.85 13.52
N LYS A 92 -4.18 9.70 14.55
CA LYS A 92 -3.69 11.08 14.53
C LYS A 92 -2.17 11.17 14.38
N SER A 93 -1.40 10.30 15.06
CA SER A 93 0.07 10.31 14.94
C SER A 93 0.53 9.92 13.55
N TYR A 94 -0.23 9.12 12.80
CA TYR A 94 0.10 8.78 11.41
C TYR A 94 0.04 10.01 10.50
N LEU A 95 -1.01 10.84 10.63
CA LEU A 95 -1.10 12.09 9.88
C LEU A 95 -0.09 13.13 10.36
N ASP A 96 0.20 13.17 11.66
CA ASP A 96 1.23 14.07 12.19
C ASP A 96 2.63 13.72 11.63
N LEU A 97 2.90 12.42 11.38
CA LEU A 97 4.17 11.94 10.84
C LEU A 97 4.27 12.07 9.32
N TYR A 98 3.20 11.79 8.58
CA TYR A 98 3.26 11.61 7.12
C TYR A 98 2.31 12.51 6.33
N GLY A 99 1.53 13.35 7.00
CA GLY A 99 0.48 14.16 6.37
C GLY A 99 1.00 15.12 5.31
N VAL A 100 2.24 15.62 5.48
CA VAL A 100 2.88 16.51 4.51
C VAL A 100 3.15 15.77 3.20
N GLU A 101 3.75 14.58 3.26
CA GLU A 101 4.02 13.74 2.10
C GLU A 101 2.73 13.20 1.48
N MET A 102 1.68 12.98 2.28
CA MET A 102 0.37 12.59 1.77
C MET A 102 -0.29 13.71 0.96
N GLU A 103 -0.10 14.97 1.35
CA GLU A 103 -0.57 16.13 0.59
C GLU A 103 0.19 16.32 -0.74
N GLU A 104 1.42 15.82 -0.85
CA GLU A 104 2.16 15.82 -2.12
C GLU A 104 1.64 14.77 -3.12
N CYS A 105 0.87 13.78 -2.67
CA CYS A 105 0.33 12.73 -3.52
C CYS A 105 -0.90 13.21 -4.31
N ASP A 106 -1.06 12.69 -5.53
CA ASP A 106 -2.21 12.97 -6.40
C ASP A 106 -3.30 11.90 -6.27
N VAL A 107 -2.88 10.66 -6.05
CA VAL A 107 -3.72 9.47 -5.96
C VAL A 107 -3.12 8.47 -4.99
N PHE A 108 -3.97 7.72 -4.31
CA PHE A 108 -3.58 6.68 -3.37
C PHE A 108 -4.05 5.30 -3.83
N LEU A 109 -3.13 4.35 -3.80
CA LEU A 109 -3.42 2.92 -3.90
C LEU A 109 -3.38 2.33 -2.48
N VAL A 110 -4.54 1.90 -2.02
CA VAL A 110 -4.74 1.36 -0.68
C VAL A 110 -4.80 -0.17 -0.75
N PHE A 111 -3.70 -0.81 -0.39
CA PHE A 111 -3.55 -2.27 -0.41
C PHE A 111 -4.25 -2.91 0.77
N VAL A 112 -5.18 -3.80 0.47
CA VAL A 112 -5.95 -4.58 1.44
C VAL A 112 -5.79 -6.08 1.16
N THR A 113 -5.75 -6.87 2.22
CA THR A 113 -5.82 -8.34 2.16
C THR A 113 -7.21 -8.80 2.61
N CYS A 114 -7.44 -10.12 2.71
CA CYS A 114 -8.67 -10.76 3.20
C CYS A 114 -9.46 -9.97 4.27
N ARG A 115 -8.76 -9.44 5.28
CA ARG A 115 -9.36 -8.68 6.38
C ARG A 115 -9.04 -7.21 6.18
N VAL A 116 -10.06 -6.41 5.87
CA VAL A 116 -9.94 -4.96 5.86
C VAL A 116 -10.00 -4.47 7.30
N SER A 117 -8.92 -3.84 7.77
CA SER A 117 -8.87 -3.25 9.10
C SER A 117 -9.59 -1.91 9.20
N ASN A 118 -9.99 -1.52 10.42
CA ASN A 118 -10.55 -0.19 10.65
C ASN A 118 -9.53 0.92 10.37
N ASN A 119 -8.24 0.66 10.61
CA ASN A 119 -7.18 1.66 10.42
C ASN A 119 -6.99 1.98 8.94
N ILE A 120 -7.00 0.98 8.05
CA ILE A 120 -6.86 1.24 6.61
C ILE A 120 -8.06 1.99 6.05
N ILE A 121 -9.27 1.69 6.54
CA ILE A 121 -10.49 2.44 6.21
C ILE A 121 -10.38 3.88 6.71
N TRP A 122 -9.85 4.07 7.92
CA TRP A 122 -9.65 5.40 8.48
C TRP A 122 -8.69 6.23 7.63
N ILE A 123 -7.52 5.69 7.26
CA ILE A 123 -6.57 6.41 6.39
C ILE A 123 -7.20 6.75 5.05
N ALA A 124 -7.91 5.80 4.43
CA ALA A 124 -8.62 6.06 3.18
C ALA A 124 -9.66 7.20 3.32
N LYS A 125 -10.33 7.31 4.46
CA LYS A 125 -11.25 8.42 4.76
C LYS A 125 -10.51 9.75 4.89
N GLU A 126 -9.39 9.79 5.60
CA GLU A 126 -8.60 11.03 5.77
C GLU A 126 -7.99 11.50 4.45
N VAL A 127 -7.47 10.58 3.64
CA VAL A 127 -7.02 10.86 2.27
C VAL A 127 -8.16 11.43 1.42
N GLY A 128 -9.37 10.87 1.56
CA GLY A 128 -10.56 11.41 0.91
C GLY A 128 -10.91 12.84 1.38
N LYS A 129 -10.71 13.16 2.66
CA LYS A 129 -10.90 14.54 3.18
C LYS A 129 -9.86 15.51 2.64
N MET A 130 -8.64 15.05 2.33
CA MET A 130 -7.61 15.80 1.62
C MET A 130 -7.92 15.97 0.11
N ASN A 131 -9.13 15.60 -0.33
CA ASN A 131 -9.58 15.68 -1.73
C ASN A 131 -8.70 14.88 -2.71
N LYS A 132 -8.04 13.82 -2.21
CA LYS A 132 -7.21 12.93 -3.01
C LYS A 132 -8.02 11.74 -3.52
N LYS A 133 -7.67 11.21 -4.68
CA LYS A 133 -8.31 10.01 -5.23
C LYS A 133 -7.82 8.76 -4.50
N VAL A 134 -8.74 7.86 -4.15
CA VAL A 134 -8.41 6.60 -3.46
C VAL A 134 -8.88 5.42 -4.29
N LEU A 135 -7.97 4.49 -4.60
CA LEU A 135 -8.27 3.18 -5.19
C LEU A 135 -7.86 2.08 -4.22
N PHE A 136 -8.79 1.17 -3.93
CA PHE A 136 -8.48 -0.02 -3.14
C PHE A 136 -7.92 -1.12 -4.05
N VAL A 137 -6.77 -1.69 -3.64
CA VAL A 137 -6.11 -2.79 -4.33
C VAL A 137 -6.20 -4.02 -3.43
N ARG A 138 -7.01 -5.00 -3.81
CA ARG A 138 -7.05 -6.29 -3.12
C ARG A 138 -5.92 -7.17 -3.64
N SER A 139 -4.95 -7.47 -2.78
CA SER A 139 -3.83 -8.35 -3.10
C SER A 139 -4.04 -9.74 -2.49
N LYS A 140 -3.23 -10.71 -2.95
CA LYS A 140 -3.17 -12.08 -2.42
C LYS A 140 -4.49 -12.87 -2.50
N ILE A 141 -5.29 -12.63 -3.54
CA ILE A 141 -6.56 -13.35 -3.76
C ILE A 141 -6.34 -14.87 -3.86
N ASP A 142 -5.20 -15.29 -4.42
CA ASP A 142 -4.77 -16.68 -4.49
C ASP A 142 -4.61 -17.33 -3.11
N VAL A 143 -3.98 -16.63 -2.16
CA VAL A 143 -3.83 -17.09 -0.78
C VAL A 143 -5.17 -17.11 -0.06
N ASP A 144 -5.99 -16.08 -0.29
CA ASP A 144 -7.34 -15.99 0.27
C ASP A 144 -8.22 -17.18 -0.19
N LEU A 145 -8.20 -17.51 -1.48
CA LEU A 145 -8.93 -18.64 -2.06
C LEU A 145 -8.42 -19.98 -1.51
N ALA A 146 -7.10 -20.15 -1.38
CA ALA A 146 -6.52 -21.35 -0.80
C ALA A 146 -6.92 -21.53 0.68
N ASN A 147 -6.99 -20.45 1.45
CA ASN A 147 -7.44 -20.47 2.83
C ASN A 147 -8.95 -20.75 2.93
N GLU A 148 -9.80 -20.10 2.11
CA GLU A 148 -11.25 -20.35 2.12
C GLU A 148 -11.59 -21.78 1.68
N SER A 149 -10.83 -22.33 0.72
CA SER A 149 -10.97 -23.73 0.30
C SER A 149 -10.62 -24.71 1.43
N ARG A 150 -9.65 -24.39 2.29
CA ARG A 150 -9.28 -25.23 3.45
C ARG A 150 -10.30 -25.11 4.57
N ASP A 151 -10.75 -23.89 4.87
CA ASP A 151 -11.66 -23.62 5.99
C ASP A 151 -13.12 -23.98 5.65
N ASN A 152 -13.47 -23.99 4.37
CA ASN A 152 -14.82 -24.30 3.90
C ASN A 152 -14.84 -25.28 2.71
N PRO A 153 -14.45 -26.55 2.92
CA PRO A 153 -14.37 -27.55 1.85
C PRO A 153 -15.72 -27.85 1.18
N ARG A 154 -16.85 -27.45 1.79
CA ARG A 154 -18.18 -27.59 1.18
C ARG A 154 -18.47 -26.55 0.10
N ARG A 155 -17.80 -25.38 0.13
CA ARG A 155 -17.92 -24.34 -0.90
C ARG A 155 -17.00 -24.57 -2.10
N PHE A 156 -15.93 -25.34 -1.90
CA PHE A 156 -14.94 -25.65 -2.91
C PHE A 156 -14.83 -27.18 -3.05
N PRO A 157 -15.83 -27.84 -3.67
CA PRO A 157 -15.72 -29.26 -3.97
C PRO A 157 -14.49 -29.49 -4.86
N GLU A 158 -13.60 -30.39 -4.46
CA GLU A 158 -12.42 -30.77 -5.24
C GLU A 158 -12.86 -31.21 -6.65
N GLY A 159 -12.51 -30.43 -7.69
CA GLY A 159 -12.83 -30.84 -9.07
C GLY A 159 -12.97 -29.76 -10.14
N THR A 160 -12.92 -28.46 -9.86
CA THR A 160 -12.93 -27.44 -10.93
C THR A 160 -11.54 -26.83 -11.12
N SER A 161 -10.63 -27.64 -11.66
CA SER A 161 -9.45 -27.12 -12.34
C SER A 161 -9.87 -26.65 -13.73
N SER A 162 -9.73 -25.35 -14.00
CA SER A 162 -9.78 -24.76 -15.34
C SER A 162 -8.61 -23.82 -15.50
#